data_AF-A0A8J7LER3-F1
#
_entry.id   AF-A0A8J7LER3-F1
#
_cell.length_a   1.000
_cell.length_b   1.000
_cell.length_c   1.000
_cell.angle_alpha   90.00
_cell.angle_beta   90.00
_cell.angle_gamma   90.00
#
_symmetry.space_group_name_H-M   'P 1'
#
loop_
_entity.id
_entity.type
_entity.pdbx_description
1 polymer ?
#
loop_
_entity_poly.entity_id
_entity_poly.type
_entity_poly.pdbx_seq_one_letter_code
_entity_poly.pdbx_strand_id
1 'polypeptide(L)'
;MKRLTGFTPIAALPESTVASAKQRLLVTIDWLQDEGAASETNLNLLIAIAQSILWSEESYTKFLQCGFDAAIELFDISSQNWDFEQAMVSRHNPRNWDEYKRLEQARAVKA
;
A
#
# COMPACT_ATOMS: atom_id res chain seq x y z
N MET A 1 33.74 -25.37 -20.13
CA MET A 1 32.33 -25.59 -19.73
C MET A 1 31.96 -24.54 -18.68
N LYS A 2 30.96 -23.70 -18.97
CA LYS A 2 30.46 -22.63 -18.08
C LYS A 2 29.62 -23.24 -16.96
N ARG A 3 29.94 -22.97 -15.68
CA ARG A 3 29.01 -23.18 -14.57
C ARG A 3 28.47 -21.80 -14.16
N LEU A 4 27.22 -21.55 -14.52
CA LEU A 4 26.43 -20.41 -14.05
C LEU A 4 26.06 -20.65 -12.59
N THR A 5 26.84 -20.14 -11.65
CA THR A 5 26.37 -19.96 -10.26
C THR A 5 25.72 -18.58 -10.19
N GLY A 6 24.49 -18.49 -10.70
CA GLY A 6 23.65 -17.30 -10.62
C GLY A 6 23.03 -17.14 -9.24
N PHE A 7 23.86 -16.88 -8.23
CA PHE A 7 23.41 -16.40 -6.93
C PHE A 7 24.07 -15.05 -6.68
N THR A 8 23.36 -13.98 -7.05
CA THR A 8 23.67 -12.64 -6.58
C THR A 8 23.20 -12.54 -5.13
N PRO A 9 24.08 -12.28 -4.14
CA PRO A 9 23.63 -12.04 -2.77
C PRO A 9 22.77 -10.77 -2.76
N ILE A 10 21.65 -10.81 -2.05
CA ILE A 10 20.84 -9.61 -1.74
C ILE A 10 21.66 -8.78 -0.75
N ALA A 11 22.63 -8.03 -1.25
CA ALA A 11 23.40 -7.07 -0.48
C ALA A 11 23.31 -5.70 -1.16
N ALA A 12 22.96 -4.71 -0.34
CA ALA A 12 22.94 -3.28 -0.61
C ALA A 12 21.78 -2.76 -1.48
N LEU A 13 20.55 -2.82 -0.93
CA LEU A 13 19.62 -1.71 -1.18
C LEU A 13 19.96 -0.59 -0.17
N PRO A 14 20.12 0.67 -0.62
CA PRO A 14 20.45 1.77 0.28
C PRO A 14 19.32 2.01 1.29
N GLU A 15 19.68 2.23 2.55
CA GLU A 15 18.76 2.65 3.60
C GLU A 15 18.22 4.05 3.25
N SER A 16 17.00 4.09 2.75
CA SER A 16 16.22 5.33 2.70
C SER A 16 15.86 5.73 4.13
N THR A 17 16.19 6.96 4.51
CA THR A 17 15.87 7.57 5.82
C THR A 17 14.38 7.91 5.98
N VAL A 18 13.57 7.66 4.97
CA VAL A 18 12.11 7.55 5.09
C VAL A 18 11.80 6.09 5.40
N ALA A 19 11.18 5.79 6.53
CA ALA A 19 10.75 4.43 6.89
C ALA A 19 10.22 3.72 5.64
N SER A 20 10.90 2.63 5.24
CA SER A 20 10.59 1.93 4.00
C SER A 20 9.09 1.62 3.96
N ALA A 21 8.46 1.60 2.78
CA ALA A 21 7.03 1.31 2.68
C ALA A 21 6.63 0.03 3.44
N LYS A 22 7.53 -0.95 3.44
CA LYS A 22 7.45 -2.17 4.25
C LYS A 22 7.38 -1.90 5.76
N GLN A 23 8.24 -1.04 6.27
CA GLN A 23 8.29 -0.74 7.71
C GLN A 23 7.07 0.08 8.16
N ARG A 24 6.58 0.99 7.31
CA ARG A 24 5.31 1.67 7.54
C ARG A 24 4.14 0.69 7.57
N LEU A 25 4.11 -0.28 6.65
CA LEU A 25 3.07 -1.31 6.64
C LEU A 25 3.10 -2.17 7.91
N LEU A 26 4.30 -2.58 8.38
CA LEU A 26 4.44 -3.34 9.62
C LEU A 26 3.91 -2.57 10.84
N VAL A 27 4.27 -1.29 10.97
CA VAL A 27 3.74 -0.43 12.06
C VAL A 27 2.22 -0.29 11.98
N THR A 28 1.66 -0.15 10.78
CA THR A 28 0.20 -0.10 10.59
C THR A 28 -0.46 -1.41 10.99
N ILE A 29 0.15 -2.56 10.68
CA ILE A 29 -0.36 -3.87 11.09
C ILE A 29 -0.38 -4.00 12.61
N ASP A 30 0.71 -3.61 13.28
CA ASP A 30 0.81 -3.64 14.75
C ASP A 30 -0.31 -2.78 15.36
N TRP A 31 -0.53 -1.58 14.83
CA TRP A 31 -1.62 -0.70 15.27
C TRP A 31 -3.01 -1.33 15.05
N LEU A 32 -3.26 -1.95 13.88
CA LEU A 32 -4.53 -2.63 13.59
C LEU A 32 -4.80 -3.79 14.56
N GLN A 33 -3.75 -4.49 14.98
CA GLN A 33 -3.82 -5.55 15.97
C GLN A 33 -4.17 -5.00 17.35
N ASP A 34 -3.49 -3.93 17.78
CA ASP A 34 -3.72 -3.30 19.09
C ASP A 34 -5.15 -2.73 19.23
N GLU A 35 -5.69 -2.16 18.15
CA GLU A 35 -7.06 -1.62 18.13
C GLU A 35 -8.15 -2.70 17.92
N GLY A 36 -7.77 -3.95 17.66
CA GLY A 36 -8.73 -5.01 17.30
C GLY A 36 -9.50 -4.70 16.00
N ALA A 37 -8.91 -3.90 15.11
CA ALA A 37 -9.55 -3.36 13.91
C ALA A 37 -9.55 -4.34 12.72
N ALA A 38 -8.89 -5.49 12.86
CA ALA A 38 -8.81 -6.53 11.83
C ALA A 38 -8.90 -7.93 12.45
N SER A 39 -9.45 -8.88 11.68
CA SER A 39 -9.44 -10.28 12.09
C SER A 39 -8.00 -10.84 12.07
N GLU A 40 -7.76 -11.88 12.86
CA GLU A 40 -6.48 -12.60 12.87
C GLU A 40 -6.06 -13.06 11.46
N THR A 41 -7.03 -13.52 10.65
CA THR A 41 -6.77 -13.91 9.26
C THR A 41 -6.30 -12.74 8.40
N ASN A 42 -6.91 -11.56 8.54
CA ASN A 42 -6.52 -10.37 7.78
C ASN A 42 -5.13 -9.88 8.21
N LEU A 43 -4.84 -9.89 9.51
CA LEU A 43 -3.52 -9.53 10.04
C LEU A 43 -2.44 -10.49 9.51
N ASN A 44 -2.68 -11.79 9.58
CA ASN A 44 -1.75 -12.81 9.06
C ASN A 44 -1.47 -12.63 7.57
N LEU A 45 -2.49 -12.29 6.78
CA LEU A 45 -2.32 -11.99 5.35
C LEU A 45 -1.45 -10.74 5.14
N LEU A 46 -1.72 -9.65 5.86
CA LEU A 46 -0.95 -8.41 5.75
C LEU A 46 0.51 -8.60 6.18
N ILE A 47 0.77 -9.38 7.23
CA ILE A 47 2.12 -9.75 7.69
C ILE A 47 2.83 -10.57 6.61
N ALA A 48 2.17 -11.59 6.07
CA ALA A 48 2.74 -12.44 5.02
C ALA A 48 3.10 -11.63 3.77
N ILE A 49 2.24 -10.67 3.39
CA ILE A 49 2.52 -9.73 2.31
C ILE A 49 3.75 -8.90 2.70
N ALA A 50 3.74 -8.19 3.83
CA ALA A 50 4.83 -7.31 4.26
C ALA A 50 6.20 -8.02 4.36
N GLN A 51 6.21 -9.28 4.79
CA GLN A 51 7.42 -10.08 4.96
C GLN A 51 7.85 -10.82 3.67
N SER A 52 7.01 -10.84 2.64
CA SER A 52 7.27 -11.59 1.41
C SER A 52 8.58 -11.18 0.73
N ILE A 53 9.39 -12.18 0.40
CA ILE A 53 10.59 -12.02 -0.44
C ILE A 53 10.23 -11.71 -1.91
N LEU A 54 8.96 -11.89 -2.30
CA LEU A 54 8.43 -11.61 -3.62
C LEU A 54 7.92 -10.16 -3.76
N TRP A 55 8.25 -9.29 -2.81
CA TRP A 55 7.87 -7.88 -2.81
C TRP A 55 8.60 -7.10 -3.93
N SER A 56 8.06 -7.21 -5.14
CA SER A 56 8.48 -6.38 -6.28
C SER A 56 7.76 -5.02 -6.25
N GLU A 57 8.33 -4.01 -6.94
CA GLU A 57 7.66 -2.72 -7.16
C GLU A 57 6.28 -2.87 -7.82
N GLU A 58 6.12 -3.87 -8.70
CA GLU A 58 4.84 -4.18 -9.34
C GLU A 58 3.82 -4.74 -8.33
N SER A 59 4.24 -5.68 -7.50
CA SER A 59 3.42 -6.27 -6.43
C SER A 59 2.99 -5.20 -5.42
N TYR A 60 3.91 -4.30 -5.06
CA TYR A 60 3.63 -3.17 -4.19
C TYR A 60 2.60 -2.21 -4.81
N THR A 61 2.76 -1.87 -6.09
CA THR A 61 1.82 -1.02 -6.82
C THR A 61 0.41 -1.63 -6.84
N LYS A 62 0.29 -2.94 -7.11
CA LYS A 62 -0.98 -3.67 -7.10
C LYS A 62 -1.62 -3.69 -5.71
N PHE A 63 -0.82 -3.90 -4.67
CA PHE A 63 -1.28 -3.85 -3.28
C PHE A 63 -1.86 -2.48 -2.93
N LEU A 64 -1.13 -1.40 -3.24
CA LEU A 64 -1.61 -0.03 -3.02
C LEU A 64 -2.90 0.25 -3.78
N GLN A 65 -3.00 -0.15 -5.05
CA GLN A 65 -4.21 0.02 -5.85
C GLN A 65 -5.41 -0.65 -5.18
N CYS A 66 -5.27 -1.92 -4.81
CA CYS A 66 -6.34 -2.64 -4.13
C CYS A 66 -6.78 -1.96 -2.83
N GLY A 67 -5.82 -1.46 -2.03
CA GLY A 67 -6.12 -0.72 -0.81
C GLY A 67 -6.84 0.61 -1.06
N PHE A 68 -6.41 1.36 -2.08
CA PHE A 68 -7.05 2.62 -2.45
C PHE A 68 -8.45 2.41 -3.02
N ASP A 69 -8.66 1.40 -3.86
CA ASP A 69 -9.97 1.06 -4.42
C ASP A 69 -10.97 0.73 -3.31
N ALA A 70 -10.55 -0.09 -2.32
CA ALA A 70 -11.39 -0.40 -1.16
C ALA A 70 -11.68 0.83 -0.28
N ALA A 71 -10.69 1.68 -0.05
CA ALA A 71 -10.88 2.91 0.72
C ALA A 71 -11.82 3.88 0.01
N ILE A 72 -11.72 3.98 -1.32
CA ILE A 72 -12.59 4.79 -2.17
C ILE A 72 -14.03 4.28 -2.10
N GLU A 73 -14.23 2.97 -2.26
CA GLU A 73 -15.56 2.36 -2.16
C GLU A 73 -16.20 2.64 -0.78
N LEU A 74 -15.43 2.47 0.29
CA LEU A 74 -15.90 2.77 1.64
C LEU A 74 -16.24 4.26 1.81
N PHE A 75 -15.40 5.16 1.28
CA PHE A 75 -15.67 6.59 1.31
C PHE A 75 -16.97 6.91 0.56
N ASP A 76 -17.11 6.42 -0.67
CA ASP A 76 -18.27 6.69 -1.52
C ASP A 76 -19.58 6.19 -0.87
N ILE A 77 -19.54 5.05 -0.15
CA ILE A 77 -20.68 4.54 0.63
C ILE A 77 -20.96 5.42 1.85
N SER A 78 -19.92 5.81 2.60
CA SER A 78 -20.07 6.56 3.86
C SER A 78 -20.38 8.05 3.65
N SER A 79 -20.07 8.60 2.48
CA SER A 79 -20.28 10.01 2.14
C SER A 79 -21.54 10.27 1.30
N GLN A 80 -22.42 9.29 1.09
CA GLN A 80 -23.61 9.44 0.24
C GLN A 80 -24.53 10.61 0.64
N ASN A 81 -24.56 10.94 1.93
CA ASN A 81 -25.39 12.03 2.48
C ASN A 81 -24.62 13.35 2.64
N TRP A 82 -23.35 13.41 2.22
CA TRP A 82 -22.56 14.63 2.31
C TRP A 82 -22.91 15.56 1.16
N ASP A 83 -22.73 16.85 1.36
CA ASP A 83 -22.74 17.79 0.24
C ASP A 83 -21.60 17.43 -0.73
N PHE A 84 -21.89 17.48 -2.03
CA PHE A 84 -20.96 17.02 -3.06
C PHE A 84 -19.63 17.77 -3.01
N GLU A 85 -19.67 19.10 -2.90
CA GLU A 85 -18.46 19.92 -2.85
C GLU A 85 -17.65 19.61 -1.58
N GLN A 86 -18.34 19.40 -0.45
CA GLN A 86 -17.69 18.99 0.80
C GLN A 86 -17.02 17.61 0.70
N ALA A 87 -17.67 16.63 0.07
CA ALA A 87 -17.10 15.30 -0.14
C ALA A 87 -15.89 15.34 -1.09
N MET A 88 -15.95 16.18 -2.12
CA MET A 88 -14.88 16.31 -3.11
C MET A 88 -13.60 16.94 -2.55
N VAL A 89 -13.70 17.91 -1.63
CA VAL A 89 -12.53 18.56 -1.01
C VAL A 89 -12.10 17.94 0.32
N SER A 90 -12.85 16.94 0.80
CA SER A 90 -12.59 16.32 2.10
C SER A 90 -11.22 15.66 2.16
N ARG A 91 -10.49 15.89 3.27
CA ARG A 91 -9.26 15.14 3.59
C ARG A 91 -9.51 13.63 3.79
N HIS A 92 -10.76 13.25 4.05
CA HIS A 92 -11.15 11.86 4.23
C HIS A 92 -11.42 11.15 2.90
N ASN A 93 -11.55 11.89 1.79
CA ASN A 93 -11.66 11.31 0.46
C ASN A 93 -10.28 10.79 0.02
N PRO A 94 -10.11 9.47 -0.18
CA PRO A 94 -8.81 8.90 -0.54
C PRO A 94 -8.26 9.44 -1.87
N ARG A 95 -9.14 9.92 -2.75
CA ARG A 95 -8.73 10.56 -4.02
C ARG A 95 -7.91 11.84 -3.81
N ASN A 96 -8.01 12.45 -2.63
CA ASN A 96 -7.25 13.65 -2.27
C ASN A 96 -5.88 13.35 -1.67
N TRP A 97 -5.57 12.10 -1.33
CA TRP A 97 -4.31 11.74 -0.68
C TRP A 97 -3.15 11.79 -1.67
N ASP A 98 -2.01 12.31 -1.22
CA ASP A 98 -0.85 12.53 -2.09
C ASP A 98 -0.30 11.23 -2.67
N GLU A 99 -0.27 10.16 -1.87
CA GLU A 99 0.11 8.82 -2.32
C GLU A 99 -0.80 8.29 -3.45
N TYR A 100 -2.11 8.51 -3.38
CA TYR A 100 -3.03 8.11 -4.44
C TYR A 100 -2.79 8.91 -5.72
N LYS A 101 -2.61 10.22 -5.61
CA LYS A 101 -2.30 11.09 -6.75
C LYS A 101 -1.00 10.68 -7.44
N ARG A 102 0.04 10.35 -6.66
CA ARG A 102 1.33 9.84 -7.19
C ARG A 102 1.15 8.50 -7.93
N LEU A 103 0.33 7.61 -7.39
CA LEU A 103 0.01 6.32 -8.00
C LEU A 103 -0.70 6.50 -9.36
N GLU A 104 -1.70 7.37 -9.44
CA GLU A 104 -2.42 7.64 -10.69
C GLU A 104 -1.52 8.27 -11.76
N GLN A 105 -0.65 9.22 -11.37
CA GLN A 105 0.34 9.79 -12.29
C GLN A 105 1.30 8.74 -12.85
N ALA A 106 1.77 7.81 -12.01
CA ALA A 106 2.66 6.74 -12.44
C ALA A 106 1.98 5.76 -13.43
N ARG A 107 0.65 5.63 -13.40
CA ARG A 107 -0.12 4.85 -14.37
C ARG A 107 -0.31 5.58 -15.68
N ALA A 108 -0.65 6.87 -15.63
CA ALA A 108 -0.86 7.69 -16.82
C ALA A 108 0.39 7.78 -17.70
N VAL A 109 1.59 7.67 -17.12
CA VAL A 109 2.87 7.65 -17.85
C VAL A 109 3.16 6.30 -18.52
N LYS A 110 2.54 5.22 -18.05
CA LYS A 110 2.74 3.85 -18.57
C LYS A 110 1.68 3.41 -19.59
N ALA A 111 0.60 4.18 -19.74
CA ALA A 111 -0.49 3.93 -20.69
C ALA A 111 -0.23 4.62 -22.03
#